data_AF-A0A0R1SMJ4-F1
#
_entry.id   AF-A0A0R1SMJ4-F1
#
_cell.length_a   1.000
_cell.length_b   1.000
_cell.length_c   1.000
_cell.angle_alpha   90.00
_cell.angle_beta   90.00
_cell.angle_gamma   90.00
#
_symmetry.space_group_name_H-M   'P 1'
#
loop_
_entity.id
_entity.type
_entity.pdbx_description
1 polymer ?
#
loop_
_entity_poly.entity_id
_entity_poly.type
_entity_poly.pdbx_seq_one_letter_code
_entity_poly.pdbx_strand_id
1 'polypeptide(L)' 'MLMYLIVKNMLRAQHAADNHIVDYYYQLKSGPIPKRNKVAIVACMNKTLYCLFSMVQANQKYDYTYHGLVVP' A
#
# COMPACT_ATOMS: atom_id res chain seq x y z
N MET A 1 -3.75 -4.70 -14.49
CA MET A 1 -4.28 -3.34 -14.71
C MET A 1 -5.08 -2.83 -13.52
N LEU A 2 -5.98 -3.64 -12.94
CA LEU A 2 -6.81 -3.26 -11.78
C LEU A 2 -6.00 -2.77 -10.55
N MET A 3 -4.98 -3.52 -10.12
CA MET A 3 -4.13 -3.12 -8.98
C MET A 3 -3.42 -1.77 -9.18
N TYR A 4 -3.03 -1.46 -10.42
CA TYR A 4 -2.41 -0.18 -10.73
C TYR A 4 -3.39 0.99 -10.52
N LEU A 5 -4.66 0.79 -10.89
CA LEU A 5 -5.71 1.78 -10.67
C LEU A 5 -6.04 1.93 -9.17
N ILE A 6 -6.10 0.82 -8.43
CA ILE A 6 -6.33 0.82 -6.98
C ILE A 6 -5.26 1.64 -6.27
N VAL A 7 -3.97 1.35 -6.51
CA VAL A 7 -2.86 2.10 -5.89
C VAL A 7 -2.90 3.58 -6.29
N LYS A 8 -3.22 3.91 -7.54
CA LYS A 8 -3.38 5.32 -7.94
C LYS A 8 -4.55 6.00 -7.24
N ASN A 9 -5.67 5.32 -7.05
CA ASN A 9 -6.82 5.86 -6.32
C ASN A 9 -6.49 6.07 -4.84
N MET A 10 -5.78 5.14 -4.20
CA MET A 10 -5.26 5.30 -2.84
C MET A 10 -4.35 6.54 -2.74
N LEU A 11 -3.47 6.73 -3.72
CA LEU A 11 -2.60 7.91 -3.78
C LEU A 11 -3.38 9.22 -3.97
N ARG A 12 -4.49 9.20 -4.72
CA ARG A 12 -5.37 10.37 -4.89
C ARG A 12 -6.18 10.67 -3.63
N ALA A 13 -6.61 9.62 -2.93
CA ALA A 13 -7.37 9.70 -1.68
C ALA A 13 -6.48 9.81 -0.43
N GLN A 14 -5.19 10.13 -0.59
CA GLN A 14 -4.21 10.16 0.50
C GLN A 14 -4.58 11.09 1.68
N HIS A 15 -5.43 12.08 1.46
CA HIS A 15 -5.89 13.00 2.51
C HIS A 15 -7.14 12.49 3.26
N ALA A 16 -7.78 11.42 2.77
CA ALA A 16 -9.03 10.92 3.35
C ALA A 16 -8.79 10.00 4.55
N ALA A 17 -7.68 9.25 4.55
CA ALA A 17 -7.29 8.36 5.63
C ALA A 17 -5.80 8.02 5.53
N ASP A 18 -5.17 7.73 6.67
CA ASP A 18 -3.80 7.24 6.73
C ASP A 18 -3.68 5.90 5.99
N ASN A 19 -2.69 5.79 5.10
CA ASN A 19 -2.51 4.61 4.26
C ASN A 19 -1.03 4.27 4.09
N HIS A 20 -0.65 3.10 4.60
CA HIS A 20 0.72 2.59 4.57
C HIS A 20 1.27 2.38 3.15
N ILE A 21 0.40 2.17 2.18
CA ILE A 21 0.80 2.04 0.77
C ILE A 21 1.24 3.41 0.23
N VAL A 22 0.59 4.49 0.65
CA VAL A 22 0.93 5.86 0.29
C VAL A 22 2.25 6.26 0.95
N ASP A 23 2.43 5.92 2.23
CA ASP A 23 3.68 6.17 2.95
C ASP A 23 4.86 5.47 2.27
N TYR A 24 4.69 4.19 1.94
CA TYR A 24 5.69 3.41 1.21
C TYR A 24 5.98 4.01 -0.17
N TYR A 25 4.97 4.52 -0.88
CA TYR A 25 5.17 5.23 -2.14
C TYR A 25 6.07 6.45 -1.97
N TYR A 26 5.81 7.27 -0.96
CA TYR A 26 6.60 8.48 -0.70
C TYR A 26 8.01 8.15 -0.23
N GLN A 27 8.21 7.11 0.58
CA GLN A 27 9.55 6.60 0.94
C GLN A 27 10.37 6.21 -0.29
N LEU A 28 9.76 5.56 -1.28
CA LEU A 28 10.43 5.21 -2.54
C LEU A 28 10.75 6.43 -3.43
N LYS A 29 10.04 7.54 -3.22
CA LYS A 29 10.21 8.80 -3.95
C LYS A 29 11.18 9.76 -3.27
N SER A 30 11.29 9.73 -1.94
CA SER A 30 12.18 10.56 -1.13
C SER A 30 13.51 9.90 -0.79
N GLY A 31 13.66 8.61 -1.09
CA GLY A 31 14.89 7.86 -0.84
C GLY A 31 16.12 8.36 -1.64
N PRO A 32 17.30 7.80 -1.36
CA PRO A 32 18.59 8.24 -1.92
C PRO A 32 18.67 8.14 -3.45
N ILE A 33 17.90 7.21 -4.04
CA ILE A 33 17.72 7.11 -5.49
C ILE A 33 16.21 7.15 -5.77
N PRO A 34 15.66 8.33 -6.11
CA PRO A 34 14.22 8.51 -6.25
C PRO A 34 13.71 7.67 -7.41
N LYS A 35 12.77 6.76 -7.13
CA LYS A 35 12.20 5.90 -8.17
C LYS A 35 11.24 6.70 -9.05
N ARG A 36 11.26 6.41 -10.36
CA ARG A 36 10.26 6.95 -11.31
C ARG A 36 8.85 6.53 -10.88
N ASN A 37 7.85 7.37 -11.12
CA ASN A 37 6.48 7.18 -10.64
C ASN A 37 5.92 5.79 -10.94
N LYS A 38 6.07 5.31 -12.19
CA LYS A 38 5.57 3.99 -12.59
C LYS A 38 6.27 2.85 -11.82
N VAL A 39 7.56 2.98 -11.56
CA VAL A 39 8.34 1.99 -10.80
C VAL A 39 7.94 2.00 -9.34
N ALA A 40 7.73 3.17 -8.74
CA ALA A 40 7.24 3.29 -7.37
C ALA A 40 5.85 2.66 -7.20
N ILE A 41 4.93 2.90 -8.15
CA ILE A 41 3.59 2.28 -8.13
C ILE A 41 3.69 0.75 -8.25
N VAL A 42 4.52 0.23 -9.16
CA VAL A 42 4.72 -1.22 -9.30
C VAL A 42 5.32 -1.83 -8.04
N ALA A 43 6.26 -1.15 -7.38
CA ALA A 43 6.81 -1.60 -6.10
C ALA A 43 5.73 -1.65 -5.00
N CYS A 44 4.83 -0.66 -4.96
CA CYS A 44 3.68 -0.67 -4.05
C CYS A 44 2.74 -1.85 -4.35
N MET A 45 2.41 -2.09 -5.62
CA MET A 45 1.60 -3.23 -6.04
C MET A 45 2.22 -4.56 -5.60
N ASN A 46 3.52 -4.74 -5.81
CA ASN A 46 4.22 -5.96 -5.40
C ASN A 46 4.18 -6.14 -3.88
N LYS A 47 4.46 -5.08 -3.12
CA LYS A 47 4.40 -5.13 -1.64
C LYS A 47 3.01 -5.52 -1.14
N THR A 48 1.94 -4.94 -1.72
CA THR A 48 0.56 -5.28 -1.37
C THR A 48 0.24 -6.74 -1.68
N LEU A 49 0.62 -7.23 -2.86
CA LEU A 49 0.39 -8.63 -3.26
C LEU A 49 1.15 -9.60 -2.35
N TYR A 50 2.40 -9.33 -2.04
CA TYR A 50 3.19 -10.15 -1.10
C TYR A 50 2.55 -10.20 0.28
N CYS A 51 2.08 -9.05 0.78
CA CYS A 51 1.39 -8.98 2.07
C CYS A 51 0.14 -9.86 2.08
N LEU A 52 -0.75 -9.67 1.10
CA LEU A 52 -1.98 -10.47 0.96
C LEU A 52 -1.67 -11.97 0.85
N PHE A 53 -0.70 -12.33 0.01
CA PHE A 53 -0.30 -13.72 -0.17
C PHE A 53 0.27 -14.34 1.11
N SER A 54 1.10 -13.59 1.85
CA SER A 54 1.64 -14.05 3.13
C SER A 54 0.54 -14.24 4.19
N MET A 55 -0.46 -13.37 4.23
CA MET A 55 -1.60 -13.48 5.14
C MET A 55 -2.46 -14.70 4.82
N VAL A 56 -2.73 -14.94 3.54
CA VAL A 56 -3.47 -16.13 3.10
C VAL A 56 -2.73 -17.41 3.46
N GLN A 57 -1.42 -17.47 3.20
CA GLN A 57 -0.60 -18.64 3.55
C GLN A 57 -0.53 -18.89 5.07
N ALA A 58 -0.42 -17.82 5.86
CA ALA A 58 -0.39 -17.92 7.31
C ALA A 58 -1.80 -18.14 7.93
N ASN A 59 -2.86 -18.16 7.10
CA ASN A 59 -4.27 -18.15 7.53
C ASN A 59 -4.57 -17.05 8.58
N GLN A 60 -3.91 -15.91 8.42
CA GLN A 60 -4.05 -14.76 9.31
C GLN A 60 -5.03 -13.75 8.70
N LYS A 61 -5.96 -13.28 9.52
CA LYS A 61 -6.85 -12.18 9.15
C LYS A 61 -6.07 -10.87 9.26
N TYR A 62 -6.39 -9.92 8.38
CA TYR A 62 -5.85 -8.57 8.47
C TYR A 62 -6.36 -7.93 9.77
N ASP A 63 -5.45 -7.52 10.63
CA ASP A 63 -5.79 -6.84 11.87
C ASP A 63 -5.99 -5.34 11.62
N TYR A 64 -7.25 -4.93 11.55
CA TYR A 64 -7.64 -3.52 11.36
C TYR A 64 -7.42 -2.67 12.62
N THR A 65 -7.20 -3.29 13.78
CA THR A 65 -7.04 -2.57 15.05
C THR A 65 -5.72 -1.82 15.14
N TYR A 66 -4.72 -2.20 14.33
CA TYR A 66 -3.42 -1.51 14.22
C TYR A 66 -3.51 -0.05 13.73
N HIS A 67 -4.67 0.40 13.25
CA HIS A 67 -4.94 1.80 12.86
C HIS A 67 -5.99 2.48 13.75
N GLY A 68 -6.38 1.88 14.88
CA GLY A 68 -7.45 2.42 15.72
C GLY A 68 -8.83 2.43 15.05
N LEU A 69 -8.96 1.80 13.86
CA LEU A 69 -10.21 1.61 13.17
C LEU A 69 -10.93 0.41 13.80
N VAL A 70 -11.71 0.68 14.85
CA VAL A 70 -12.70 -0.27 15.35
C VAL A 70 -13.80 -0.34 14.30
N VAL A 71 -13.70 -1.32 13.40
CA VAL A 71 -14.78 -1.66 12.48
C VAL A 71 -15.89 -2.32 13.30
N PRO A 72 -17.13 -1.79 13.31
CA PRO A 72 -18.25 -2.35 14.07
C PRO A 72 -18.66 -3.74 13.57
#